data_AF-I0EU79-F1
#
_entry.id   AF-I0EU79-F1
#
_cell.length_a   1.000
_cell.length_b   1.000
_cell.length_c   1.000
_cell.angle_alpha   90.00
_cell.angle_beta   90.00
_cell.angle_gamma   90.00
#
_symmetry.space_group_name_H-M   'P 1'
#
loop_
_entity.id
_entity.type
_entity.pdbx_description
1 polymer ?
#
loop_
_entity_poly.entity_id
_entity_poly.type
_entity_poly.pdbx_seq_one_letter_code
_entity_poly.pdbx_strand_id
1 'polypeptide(L)'
;MSLENIIDFHVAFEKIHPFSDGNGRVGRLVMFKECLKNNIMPFIIENEHKAFYYRGIREYDNTKGYLKDTILQSQDNFNEMVSYFFSK
;
A
#
# COMPACT_ATOMS: atom_id res chain seq x y z
N MET A 1 -9.49 -11.44 -2.37
CA MET A 1 -8.33 -11.31 -1.45
C MET A 1 -8.69 -10.31 -0.38
N SER A 2 -8.28 -10.54 0.88
CA SER A 2 -8.39 -9.51 1.91
C SER A 2 -7.29 -8.45 1.74
N LEU A 3 -7.38 -7.33 2.45
CA LEU A 3 -6.33 -6.32 2.47
C LEU A 3 -5.00 -6.93 2.97
N GLU A 4 -5.04 -7.76 4.00
CA GLU A 4 -3.87 -8.45 4.53
C GLU A 4 -3.20 -9.34 3.49
N ASN A 5 -3.96 -10.05 2.66
CA ASN A 5 -3.38 -10.85 1.58
C ASN A 5 -2.67 -9.97 0.54
N ILE A 6 -3.23 -8.80 0.22
CA ILE A 6 -2.62 -7.86 -0.72
C ILE A 6 -1.31 -7.28 -0.13
N ILE A 7 -1.29 -6.98 1.18
CA ILE A 7 -0.10 -6.51 1.88
C ILE A 7 0.97 -7.61 1.94
N ASP A 8 0.60 -8.84 2.31
CA ASP A 8 1.52 -9.99 2.34
C ASP A 8 2.15 -10.23 0.95
N PHE A 9 1.34 -10.16 -0.13
CA PHE A 9 1.82 -10.24 -1.50
C PHE A 9 2.82 -9.13 -1.83
N HIS A 10 2.52 -7.88 -1.46
CA HIS A 10 3.39 -6.74 -1.75
C HIS A 10 4.74 -6.87 -1.06
N VAL A 11 4.75 -7.29 0.20
CA VAL A 11 6.00 -7.54 0.93
C VAL A 11 6.81 -8.64 0.27
N ALA A 12 6.17 -9.73 -0.18
CA ALA A 12 6.85 -10.78 -0.93
C ALA A 12 7.41 -10.26 -2.26
N PHE A 13 6.65 -9.45 -3.00
CA PHE A 13 7.08 -8.84 -4.25
C PHE A 13 8.31 -7.92 -4.05
N GLU A 14 8.28 -7.04 -3.05
CA GLU A 14 9.40 -6.16 -2.72
C GLU A 14 10.65 -6.93 -2.29
N LYS A 15 10.49 -8.07 -1.60
CA LYS A 15 11.59 -8.97 -1.20
C LYS A 15 12.20 -9.71 -2.38
N ILE A 16 11.37 -10.19 -3.33
CA ILE A 16 11.86 -10.85 -4.56
C ILE A 16 12.61 -9.85 -5.44
N HIS A 17 12.13 -8.60 -5.49
CA HIS A 17 12.76 -7.50 -6.23
C HIS A 17 13.07 -7.85 -7.71
N PRO A 18 12.07 -8.27 -8.50
CA PRO A 18 12.30 -8.96 -9.78
C PRO A 18 12.81 -8.09 -10.92
N PHE A 19 12.71 -6.76 -10.82
CA PHE A 19 13.14 -5.83 -11.87
C PHE A 19 14.45 -5.12 -11.51
N SER A 20 15.20 -4.65 -12.52
CA SER A 20 16.45 -3.90 -12.32
C SER A 20 16.26 -2.52 -11.69
N ASP A 21 15.12 -1.88 -11.93
CA ASP A 21 14.64 -0.66 -11.27
C ASP A 21 13.10 -0.65 -11.31
N GLY A 22 12.48 0.14 -10.45
CA GLY A 22 11.06 0.41 -10.51
C GLY A 22 10.20 -0.51 -9.66
N ASN A 23 10.78 -1.49 -8.94
CA ASN A 23 10.05 -2.42 -8.08
C ASN A 23 9.06 -1.69 -7.16
N GLY A 24 9.53 -0.69 -6.39
CA GLY A 24 8.66 0.10 -5.52
C GLY A 24 7.45 0.76 -6.23
N ARG A 25 7.65 1.24 -7.47
CA ARG A 25 6.58 1.88 -8.26
C ARG A 25 5.58 0.83 -8.76
N VAL A 26 6.09 -0.27 -9.30
CA VAL A 26 5.28 -1.37 -9.83
C VAL A 26 4.51 -2.06 -8.70
N GLY A 27 5.16 -2.37 -7.57
CA GLY A 27 4.52 -3.01 -6.43
C GLY A 27 3.32 -2.21 -5.90
N ARG A 28 3.49 -0.89 -5.71
CA ARG A 28 2.38 -0.01 -5.31
C ARG A 28 1.25 0.04 -6.35
N LEU A 29 1.57 0.09 -7.64
CA LEU A 29 0.54 0.05 -8.70
C LEU A 29 -0.21 -1.29 -8.73
N VAL A 30 0.49 -2.40 -8.50
CA VAL A 30 -0.14 -3.73 -8.40
C VAL A 30 -1.06 -3.79 -7.18
N MET A 31 -0.64 -3.30 -6.01
CA MET A 31 -1.52 -3.21 -4.84
C MET A 31 -2.75 -2.36 -5.11
N PHE A 32 -2.57 -1.18 -5.72
CA PHE A 32 -3.67 -0.29 -6.07
C PHE A 32 -4.70 -0.99 -6.97
N LYS A 33 -4.22 -1.66 -8.03
CA LYS A 33 -5.06 -2.48 -8.92
C LYS A 33 -5.79 -3.60 -8.18
N GLU A 34 -5.11 -4.35 -7.32
CA GLU A 34 -5.73 -5.45 -6.59
C GLU A 34 -6.74 -4.97 -5.56
N CYS A 35 -6.54 -3.81 -4.92
CA CYS A 35 -7.56 -3.18 -4.08
C CYS A 35 -8.83 -2.92 -4.88
N LEU A 36 -8.72 -2.23 -6.02
CA LEU A 36 -9.86 -1.94 -6.91
C LEU A 36 -10.59 -3.21 -7.35
N LYS A 37 -9.84 -4.24 -7.80
CA LYS A 37 -10.40 -5.52 -8.24
C LYS A 37 -11.19 -6.23 -7.15
N ASN A 38 -10.83 -6.03 -5.89
CA ASN A 38 -11.46 -6.69 -4.74
C ASN A 38 -12.46 -5.78 -4.00
N ASN A 39 -12.87 -4.64 -4.57
CA ASN A 39 -13.74 -3.65 -3.92
C ASN A 39 -13.20 -3.16 -2.57
N ILE A 40 -11.88 -3.07 -2.44
CA ILE A 40 -11.18 -2.50 -1.29
C ILE A 40 -10.74 -1.09 -1.67
N MET A 41 -10.89 -0.13 -0.77
CA MET A 41 -10.42 1.23 -1.00
C MET A 41 -8.93 1.22 -1.34
N PRO A 42 -8.48 1.72 -2.50
CA PRO A 42 -7.05 1.79 -2.76
C PRO A 42 -6.41 2.90 -1.93
N PHE A 43 -5.09 3.00 -1.98
CA PHE A 43 -4.33 3.97 -1.21
C PHE A 43 -3.15 4.51 -2.01
N ILE A 44 -2.70 5.71 -1.66
CA ILE A 44 -1.51 6.34 -2.20
C ILE A 44 -0.59 6.66 -1.03
N ILE A 45 0.64 6.15 -1.06
CA ILE A 45 1.65 6.47 -0.05
C ILE A 45 2.21 7.86 -0.34
N GLU A 46 1.81 8.83 0.47
CA GLU A 46 2.28 10.22 0.42
C GLU A 46 3.74 10.34 0.89
N ASN A 47 4.40 11.45 0.51
CA ASN A 47 5.82 11.63 0.76
C ASN A 47 6.14 11.69 2.26
N GLU A 48 5.24 12.26 3.04
CA GLU A 48 5.31 12.42 4.49
C GLU A 48 5.28 11.06 5.21
N HIS A 49 4.56 10.09 4.62
CA HIS A 49 4.42 8.72 5.17
C HIS A 49 5.44 7.73 4.61
N LYS A 50 6.26 8.15 3.65
CA LYS A 50 7.20 7.27 2.93
C LYS A 50 8.21 6.58 3.87
N ALA A 51 8.67 7.28 4.90
CA ALA A 51 9.59 6.71 5.89
C ALA A 51 8.93 5.58 6.70
N PHE A 52 7.68 5.76 7.14
CA PHE A 52 6.91 4.75 7.86
C PHE A 52 6.61 3.53 6.99
N TYR A 53 6.25 3.77 5.72
CA TYR A 53 6.03 2.71 4.74
C TYR A 53 7.28 1.82 4.55
N TYR A 54 8.46 2.42 4.34
CA TYR A 54 9.70 1.65 4.18
C TYR A 54 10.10 0.92 5.46
N ARG A 55 9.91 1.54 6.63
CA ARG A 55 10.09 0.86 7.92
C ARG A 55 9.13 -0.32 8.05
N GLY A 56 7.87 -0.14 7.68
CA GLY A 56 6.84 -1.17 7.73
C GLY A 56 7.18 -2.39 6.88
N ILE A 57 7.71 -2.18 5.67
CA ILE A 57 8.20 -3.29 4.81
C ILE A 57 9.39 -4.01 5.47
N ARG A 58 10.36 -3.25 6.00
CA ARG A 58 11.57 -3.81 6.62
C ARG A 58 11.25 -4.65 7.86
N GLU A 59 10.33 -4.17 8.68
CA GLU A 59 9.96 -4.80 9.95
C GLU A 59 8.77 -5.76 9.83
N TYR A 60 8.30 -6.05 8.60
CA TYR A 60 7.03 -6.75 8.41
C TYR A 60 6.99 -8.14 9.05
N ASP A 61 8.12 -8.86 9.05
CA ASP A 61 8.22 -10.20 9.65
C ASP A 61 8.20 -10.15 11.19
N ASN A 62 8.59 -9.02 11.78
CA ASN A 62 8.60 -8.80 13.23
C ASN A 62 7.27 -8.19 13.71
N THR A 63 6.79 -7.17 13.00
CA THR A 63 5.64 -6.34 13.39
C THR A 63 4.86 -5.92 12.14
N LYS A 64 3.93 -6.76 11.68
CA LYS A 64 3.05 -6.48 10.54
C LYS A 64 2.25 -5.17 10.68
N GLY A 65 1.94 -4.77 11.93
CA GLY A 65 1.17 -3.58 12.25
C GLY A 65 1.74 -2.29 11.64
N TYR A 66 3.07 -2.10 11.63
CA TYR A 66 3.67 -0.87 11.11
C TYR A 66 3.31 -0.58 9.65
N LEU A 67 3.34 -1.60 8.80
CA LEU A 67 2.94 -1.44 7.40
C LEU A 67 1.43 -1.33 7.26
N LYS A 68 0.68 -2.17 7.98
CA LYS A 68 -0.78 -2.18 7.93
C LYS A 68 -1.36 -0.83 8.33
N ASP A 69 -0.91 -0.26 9.44
CA ASP A 69 -1.39 1.02 9.95
C ASP A 69 -1.05 2.17 9.00
N THR A 70 0.15 2.16 8.40
CA THR A 70 0.53 3.15 7.37
C THR A 70 -0.39 3.07 6.14
N ILE A 71 -0.78 1.85 5.73
CA ILE A 71 -1.68 1.63 4.60
C ILE A 71 -3.10 2.07 4.94
N LEU A 72 -3.61 1.73 6.12
CA LEU A 72 -4.94 2.16 6.58
C LEU A 72 -5.03 3.69 6.61
N GLN A 73 -4.04 4.37 7.20
CA GLN A 73 -3.98 5.84 7.18
C GLN A 73 -3.97 6.39 5.75
N SER A 74 -3.25 5.74 4.84
CA SER A 74 -3.21 6.17 3.42
C SER A 74 -4.52 5.89 2.68
N GLN A 75 -5.32 4.90 3.10
CA GLN A 75 -6.68 4.68 2.59
C GLN A 75 -7.62 5.79 3.07
N ASP A 76 -7.51 6.19 4.34
CA ASP A 76 -8.31 7.29 4.91
C ASP A 76 -8.05 8.59 4.15
N ASN A 77 -6.77 8.95 3.96
CA ASN A 77 -6.38 10.14 3.20
C ASN A 77 -6.89 10.09 1.75
N PHE A 78 -6.78 8.92 1.09
CA PHE A 78 -7.31 8.74 -0.26
C PHE A 78 -8.83 8.85 -0.30
N ASN A 79 -9.53 8.39 0.74
CA ASN A 79 -10.98 8.50 0.86
C ASN A 79 -11.45 9.94 1.02
N GLU A 80 -10.72 10.76 1.78
CA GLU A 80 -10.98 12.20 1.84
C GLU A 80 -10.83 12.87 0.47
N MET A 81 -9.77 12.52 -0.27
CA MET A 81 -9.55 13.05 -1.61
C MET A 81 -10.67 12.62 -2.58
N VAL A 82 -11.06 11.35 -2.58
CA VAL A 82 -12.18 10.84 -3.38
C VAL A 82 -13.47 11.58 -3.00
N SER A 83 -13.75 11.71 -1.72
CA SER A 83 -14.94 12.43 -1.23
C SER A 83 -14.95 13.86 -1.73
N TYR A 84 -13.82 14.58 -1.71
CA TYR A 84 -13.71 15.94 -2.24
C TYR A 84 -14.04 16.02 -3.75
N PHE A 85 -13.56 15.08 -4.56
CA PHE A 85 -13.79 15.11 -6.03
C PHE A 85 -15.16 14.60 -6.47
N PHE A 86 -15.75 13.64 -5.74
CA PHE A 86 -16.99 12.97 -6.11
C PHE A 86 -18.22 13.43 -5.30
N SER A 87 -18.08 14.38 -4.37
CA SER A 87 -19.20 14.99 -3.63
C SER A 87 -19.95 16.08 -4.43
N LYS A 88 -19.87 16.05 -5.76
CA LYS A 88 -20.67 16.90 -6.66
C LYS A 88 -21.77 16.10 -7.35
#